data_AF-A0A399DZ13-F1
#
_entry.id   AF-A0A399DZ13-F1
#
_cell.length_a   1.000
_cell.length_b   1.000
_cell.length_c   1.000
_cell.angle_alpha   90.00
_cell.angle_beta   90.00
_cell.angle_gamma   90.00
#
_symmetry.space_group_name_H-M   'P 1'
#
loop_
_entity.id
_entity.type
_entity.pdbx_description
1 polymer ?
#
loop_
_entity_poly.entity_id
_entity_poly.type
_entity_poly.pdbx_seq_one_letter_code
_entity_poly.pdbx_strand_id
1 'polypeptide(L)' 'MFEEVLGNPRPLLFTLALGAALVGGLVMAFSAQKAAPRWLAYGFWGLALALLLLGLTR' A
#
# COMPACT_ATOMS: atom_id res chain seq x y z
N MET A 1 -2.84 -15.95 -19.69
CA MET A 1 -2.30 -15.78 -18.32
C MET A 1 -2.45 -14.35 -17.80
N PHE A 2 -2.01 -13.29 -18.52
CA PHE A 2 -2.24 -11.90 -18.06
C PHE A 2 -3.73 -11.51 -17.97
N GLU A 3 -4.58 -12.05 -18.84
CA GLU A 3 -6.03 -11.77 -18.82
C GLU A 3 -6.77 -12.32 -17.59
N GLU A 4 -6.35 -13.45 -17.01
CA GLU A 4 -6.98 -14.00 -15.80
C GLU A 4 -6.70 -13.15 -14.55
N VAL A 5 -5.52 -12.52 -14.49
CA VAL A 5 -5.14 -11.62 -13.39
C VAL A 5 -5.88 -10.28 -13.48
N LEU A 6 -6.13 -9.79 -14.70
CA LEU A 6 -6.98 -8.62 -14.96
C LEU A 6 -8.47 -8.91 -14.79
N GLY A 7 -8.89 -10.17 -14.94
CA GLY A 7 -10.27 -10.63 -14.74
C GLY A 7 -10.73 -10.59 -13.28
N ASN A 8 -9.79 -10.62 -12.32
CA ASN A 8 -10.09 -10.43 -10.90
C ASN A 8 -8.99 -9.61 -10.20
N PRO A 9 -9.04 -8.27 -10.27
CA PRO A 9 -7.98 -7.40 -9.76
C PRO A 9 -7.92 -7.31 -8.23
N ARG A 10 -8.90 -7.87 -7.51
CA ARG A 10 -8.99 -7.86 -6.04
C ARG A 10 -7.72 -8.33 -5.33
N PRO A 11 -7.21 -9.56 -5.56
CA PRO A 11 -5.99 -10.04 -4.92
C PRO A 11 -4.77 -9.17 -5.25
N LEU A 12 -4.69 -8.63 -6.47
CA LEU A 12 -3.57 -7.77 -6.87
C LEU A 12 -3.60 -6.42 -6.13
N LEU A 13 -4.78 -5.80 -6.02
CA LEU A 13 -5.01 -4.58 -5.23
C LEU A 13 -4.72 -4.79 -3.75
N PHE A 14 -5.14 -5.94 -3.18
CA PHE A 14 -4.84 -6.29 -1.80
C PHE A 14 -3.35 -6.49 -1.55
N THR A 15 -2.64 -7.13 -2.48
CA THR A 15 -1.18 -7.35 -2.38
C THR A 15 -0.43 -6.02 -2.48
N LEU A 16 -0.86 -5.13 -3.37
CA LEU A 16 -0.35 -3.75 -3.47
C LEU A 16 -0.64 -2.94 -2.21
N ALA A 17 -1.85 -3.05 -1.64
CA ALA A 17 -2.21 -2.39 -0.39
C ALA A 17 -1.34 -2.88 0.78
N LEU A 18 -1.13 -4.19 0.89
CA LEU A 18 -0.26 -4.79 1.89
C LEU A 18 1.20 -4.33 1.72
N GLY A 19 1.71 -4.33 0.48
CA GLY A 19 3.04 -3.82 0.17
C GLY A 19 3.20 -2.34 0.54
N ALA A 20 2.23 -1.50 0.20
CA ALA A 20 2.21 -0.09 0.56
C ALA A 20 2.15 0.13 2.08
N ALA A 21 1.38 -0.68 2.81
CA ALA A 21 1.31 -0.64 4.26
C ALA A 21 2.63 -1.03 4.93
N LEU A 22 3.28 -2.10 4.42
CA LEU A 22 4.61 -2.52 4.89
C LEU A 22 5.66 -1.45 4.65
N VAL A 23 5.70 -0.86 3.45
CA VAL A 23 6.61 0.25 3.14
C VAL A 23 6.30 1.46 4.03
N GLY A 24 5.02 1.80 4.22
CA GLY A 24 4.59 2.86 5.13
C GLY A 24 5.07 2.62 6.57
N GLY A 25 4.95 1.39 7.07
CA GLY A 25 5.49 0.99 8.38
C GLY A 25 7.02 1.06 8.44
N LEU A 26 7.71 0.66 7.39
CA LEU A 26 9.17 0.78 7.28
C LEU A 26 9.61 2.25 7.33
N VAL A 27 8.97 3.11 6.54
CA VAL A 27 9.23 4.55 6.53
C VAL A 27 8.92 5.17 7.89
N MET A 28 7.88 4.70 8.60
CA MET A 28 7.59 5.11 9.98
C MET A 28 8.73 4.72 10.93
N ALA A 29 9.26 3.51 10.82
CA ALA A 29 10.40 3.02 11.62
C ALA A 29 11.70 3.78 11.30
N PHE A 30 11.96 4.11 10.04
CA PHE A 30 13.07 4.98 9.64
C PHE A 30 12.87 6.42 10.11
N SER A 31 11.63 6.90 10.17
CA SER A 31 11.31 8.22 10.67
C SER A 31 11.51 8.35 12.18
N ALA A 32 11.29 7.28 12.94
CA ALA A 32 11.65 7.24 14.36
C ALA A 32 13.16 7.46 14.59
N GLN A 33 13.99 7.08 13.61
CA GLN A 33 15.45 7.27 13.62
C GLN A 33 15.91 8.61 13.02
N LYS A 34 14.99 9.55 12.71
CA LYS A 34 15.25 10.81 11.98
C LYS A 34 15.87 10.63 10.58
N ALA A 35 15.88 9.41 10.03
CA ALA A 35 16.42 9.11 8.72
C ALA A 35 15.42 9.35 7.57
N ALA A 36 14.13 9.53 7.89
CA ALA A 36 13.09 9.76 6.89
C ALA A 36 12.01 10.75 7.38
N PRO A 37 11.44 11.58 6.47
CA PRO A 37 10.34 12.49 6.80
C PRO A 37 9.03 11.73 7.05
N ARG A 38 8.36 12.04 8.18
CA ARG A 38 7.08 11.41 8.59
C ARG A 38 5.96 11.55 7.54
N TRP A 39 5.96 12.64 6.78
CA TRP A 39 4.99 12.88 5.70
C TRP A 39 4.97 11.77 4.65
N LEU A 40 6.13 11.14 4.41
CA LEU A 40 6.27 10.07 3.44
C LEU A 40 5.60 8.77 3.93
N ALA A 41 5.64 8.50 5.25
CA ALA A 41 4.90 7.39 5.86
C ALA A 41 3.39 7.60 5.75
N TYR A 42 2.90 8.82 6.01
CA TYR A 42 1.48 9.16 5.86
C TYR A 42 1.01 9.03 4.41
N GLY A 43 1.85 9.40 3.43
CA GLY A 43 1.56 9.19 2.01
C GLY A 43 1.38 7.72 1.66
N PHE A 44 2.30 6.85 2.11
CA PHE A 44 2.20 5.41 1.88
C PHE A 44 1.01 4.77 2.59
N TRP A 45 0.71 5.19 3.82
CA TRP A 45 -0.47 4.74 4.56
C TRP A 45 -1.78 5.17 3.86
N GLY A 46 -1.85 6.41 3.37
CA GLY A 46 -2.99 6.89 2.59
C GLY A 46 -3.18 6.10 1.30
N LEU A 47 -2.09 5.80 0.59
CA LEU A 47 -2.12 4.99 -0.62
C LEU A 47 -2.58 3.55 -0.34
N ALA A 48 -2.06 2.94 0.73
CA ALA A 48 -2.46 1.60 1.16
C ALA A 48 -3.96 1.53 1.47
N LEU A 49 -4.49 2.53 2.19
CA LEU A 49 -5.91 2.64 2.50
C LEU A 49 -6.76 2.80 1.24
N ALA A 50 -6.34 3.66 0.31
CA ALA A 50 -7.04 3.87 -0.96
C ALA A 50 -7.08 2.58 -1.80
N LEU A 51 -5.96 1.86 -1.90
CA LEU A 51 -5.87 0.58 -2.61
C LEU A 51 -6.74 -0.50 -1.97
N LEU A 52 -6.79 -0.55 -0.64
CA LEU A 52 -7.64 -1.50 0.09
C LEU A 52 -9.13 -1.21 -0.12
N LEU A 53 -9.55 0.06 -0.06
CA LEU A 53 -10.92 0.48 -0.34
C LEU A 53 -11.32 0.20 -1.80
N LEU A 54 -10.41 0.43 -2.75
CA LEU A 54 -10.61 0.07 -4.16
C LEU A 54 -10.77 -1.44 -4.35
N GLY A 55 -9.93 -2.24 -3.68
CA GLY A 55 -10.02 -3.70 -3.71
C GLY A 55 -11.25 -4.27 -3.00
N LEU A 56 -11.88 -3.52 -2.09
CA LEU A 56 -13.15 -3.89 -1.45
C LEU A 56 -14.37 -3.58 -2.33
N THR A 57 -14.30 -2.49 -3.10
CA THR A 57 -15.43 -1.97 -3.89
C THR A 57 -15.50 -2.53 -5.31
N ARG A 58 -14.38 -2.99 -5.87
CA ARG A 58 -14.30 -3.72 -7.14
C ARG A 58 -14.28 -5.20 -6.85
#